data_AF-A0A316S6F6-F1
#
_entry.id   AF-A0A316S6F6-F1
#
_cell.length_a   1.000
_cell.length_b   1.000
_cell.length_c   1.000
_cell.angle_alpha   90.00
_cell.angle_beta   90.00
_cell.angle_gamma   90.00
#
_symmetry.space_group_name_H-M   'P 1'
#
loop_
_entity.id
_entity.type
_entity.pdbx_description
1 polymer ?
#
loop_
_entity_poly.entity_id
_entity_poly.type
_entity_poly.pdbx_seq_one_letter_code
_entity_poly.pdbx_strand_id
1 'polypeptide(L)'
;MNYMKQVAKMLGVELGEEFKIKGGHGNNEYCYKFTEHGIVWIKSGATLSNSGLAELLTGEAQIVKLQWKPKNGDKYYCVYFNQNIIANQWSGDAFDLTYFYAGNCFRTKKAALKARENGKLLAKMKKYYDEYGEVNANGND
;
A
#
# COMPACT_ATOMS: atom_id res chain seq x y z
N MET A 1 19.15 -22.44 -12.22
CA MET A 1 17.68 -22.31 -12.07
C MET A 1 17.41 -21.23 -11.03
N ASN A 2 16.44 -20.32 -11.24
CA ASN A 2 16.17 -19.21 -10.34
C ASN A 2 14.78 -19.38 -9.66
N TYR A 3 14.75 -19.35 -8.32
CA TYR A 3 13.52 -19.56 -7.53
C TYR A 3 12.94 -18.29 -6.92
N MET A 4 13.54 -17.12 -7.13
CA MET A 4 13.12 -15.88 -6.45
C MET A 4 11.67 -15.50 -6.73
N LYS A 5 11.17 -15.79 -7.95
CA LYS A 5 9.75 -15.58 -8.30
C LYS A 5 8.81 -16.47 -7.48
N GLN A 6 9.23 -17.69 -7.14
CA GLN A 6 8.43 -18.60 -6.30
C GLN A 6 8.51 -18.20 -4.83
N VAL A 7 9.70 -17.81 -4.36
CA VAL A 7 9.92 -17.29 -2.99
C VAL A 7 9.07 -16.04 -2.73
N ALA A 8 9.07 -15.07 -3.65
CA ALA A 8 8.25 -13.86 -3.53
C ALA A 8 6.77 -14.22 -3.35
N LYS A 9 6.25 -15.12 -4.20
CA LYS A 9 4.85 -15.59 -4.13
C LYS A 9 4.54 -16.31 -2.82
N MET A 10 5.46 -17.15 -2.34
CA MET A 10 5.32 -17.86 -1.06
C MET A 10 5.18 -16.87 0.11
N LEU A 11 5.92 -15.77 0.08
CA LEU A 11 5.85 -14.68 1.05
C LEU A 11 4.75 -13.65 0.74
N GLY A 12 3.89 -13.97 -0.24
CA GLY A 12 2.67 -13.24 -0.53
C GLY A 12 2.83 -12.04 -1.47
N VAL A 13 3.98 -11.77 -2.07
CA VAL A 13 4.21 -10.63 -2.99
C VAL A 13 4.65 -11.09 -4.40
N GLU A 14 4.58 -10.21 -5.40
CA GLU A 14 5.11 -10.48 -6.73
C GLU A 14 6.60 -10.10 -6.86
N LEU A 15 7.30 -10.69 -7.84
CA LEU A 15 8.67 -10.28 -8.16
C LEU A 15 8.66 -8.82 -8.63
N GLY A 16 9.47 -7.97 -7.99
CA GLY A 16 9.49 -6.53 -8.24
C GLY A 16 8.39 -5.73 -7.52
N GLU A 17 7.45 -6.36 -6.81
CA GLU A 17 6.50 -5.66 -5.93
C GLU A 17 7.25 -5.04 -4.76
N GLU A 18 6.93 -3.79 -4.44
CA GLU A 18 7.54 -3.05 -3.34
C GLU A 18 6.84 -3.36 -2.01
N PHE A 19 7.63 -3.60 -0.97
CA PHE A 19 7.14 -3.89 0.36
C PHE A 19 8.08 -3.35 1.44
N LYS A 20 7.60 -3.34 2.68
CA LYS A 20 8.39 -3.07 3.87
C LYS A 20 8.64 -4.35 4.64
N ILE A 21 9.69 -4.38 5.46
CA ILE A 21 9.99 -5.50 6.35
C ILE A 21 9.88 -5.00 7.79
N LYS A 22 9.18 -5.75 8.64
CA LYS A 22 9.07 -5.49 10.08
C LYS A 22 9.72 -6.63 10.85
N GLY A 23 10.61 -6.30 11.78
CA GLY A 23 11.34 -7.28 12.59
C GLY A 23 12.63 -7.79 11.93
N GLY A 24 13.40 -8.58 12.68
CA GLY A 24 14.71 -9.10 12.26
C GLY A 24 15.69 -7.99 11.85
N HIS A 25 16.44 -8.25 10.78
CA HIS A 25 17.38 -7.34 10.13
C HIS A 25 16.68 -6.41 9.11
N GLY A 26 15.34 -6.46 9.04
CA GLY A 26 14.54 -5.56 8.21
C GLY A 26 14.35 -4.19 8.87
N ASN A 27 14.45 -3.12 8.09
CA ASN A 27 14.09 -1.79 8.52
C ASN A 27 12.72 -1.40 7.96
N ASN A 28 11.74 -1.14 8.83
CA ASN A 28 10.36 -0.77 8.45
C ASN A 28 10.24 0.63 7.79
N GLU A 29 11.32 1.41 7.82
CA GLU A 29 11.42 2.68 7.09
C GLU A 29 11.84 2.47 5.64
N TYR A 30 12.43 1.31 5.30
CA TYR A 30 12.97 1.04 3.98
C TYR A 30 11.97 0.27 3.11
N CYS A 31 11.94 0.61 1.82
CA CYS A 31 11.20 -0.13 0.81
C CYS A 31 12.14 -1.11 0.12
N TYR A 32 11.72 -2.37 0.07
CA TYR A 32 12.44 -3.47 -0.53
C TYR A 32 11.63 -4.04 -1.70
N LYS A 33 12.31 -4.78 -2.58
CA LYS A 33 11.65 -5.62 -3.59
C LYS A 33 12.44 -6.90 -3.80
N PHE A 34 11.74 -7.96 -4.18
CA PHE A 34 12.40 -9.16 -4.70
C PHE A 34 12.87 -8.91 -6.14
N THR A 35 14.09 -9.35 -6.44
CA THR A 35 14.69 -9.37 -7.78
C THR A 35 15.16 -10.79 -8.10
N GLU A 36 15.66 -11.01 -9.30
CA GLU A 36 16.30 -12.27 -9.66
C GLU A 36 17.56 -12.58 -8.83
N HIS A 37 18.15 -11.57 -8.17
CA HIS A 37 19.40 -11.68 -7.42
C HIS A 37 19.22 -11.66 -5.90
N GLY A 38 17.98 -11.58 -5.39
CA GLY A 38 17.70 -11.48 -3.95
C GLY A 38 16.74 -10.34 -3.63
N ILE A 39 16.74 -9.92 -2.36
CA ILE A 39 15.95 -8.78 -1.89
C ILE A 39 16.84 -7.54 -1.92
N VAL A 40 16.38 -6.45 -2.52
CA VAL A 40 17.16 -5.21 -2.61
C VAL A 40 16.43 -4.04 -1.96
N TRP A 41 17.18 -3.16 -1.30
CA TRP A 41 16.69 -1.85 -0.86
C TRP A 41 16.60 -0.91 -2.07
N ILE A 42 15.41 -0.38 -2.33
CA ILE A 42 15.11 0.35 -3.56
C ILE A 42 15.94 1.63 -3.71
N LYS A 43 16.24 2.34 -2.61
CA LYS A 43 16.91 3.64 -2.68
C LYS A 43 18.38 3.54 -3.04
N SER A 44 19.09 2.53 -2.53
CA SER A 44 20.54 2.37 -2.76
C SER A 44 20.88 1.24 -3.73
N GLY A 45 19.95 0.32 -4.00
CA GLY A 45 20.20 -0.92 -4.72
C GLY A 45 20.95 -1.97 -3.91
N ALA A 46 21.26 -1.71 -2.63
CA ALA A 46 21.97 -2.65 -1.77
C ALA A 46 21.11 -3.90 -1.51
N THR A 47 21.75 -5.07 -1.58
CA THR A 47 21.09 -6.35 -1.31
C THR A 47 20.97 -6.57 0.20
N LEU A 48 19.78 -7.00 0.64
CA LEU A 48 19.55 -7.47 2.01
C LEU A 48 20.42 -8.70 2.27
N SER A 49 20.97 -8.82 3.47
CA SER A 49 21.78 -9.97 3.84
C SER A 49 21.02 -11.29 3.71
N ASN A 50 21.74 -12.39 3.53
CA ASN A 50 21.16 -13.74 3.52
C ASN A 50 20.37 -14.04 4.81
N SER A 51 20.81 -13.50 5.95
CA SER A 51 20.08 -13.59 7.21
C SER A 51 18.69 -12.97 7.12
N GLY A 52 18.55 -11.81 6.47
CA GLY A 52 17.23 -11.17 6.30
C GLY A 52 16.26 -11.98 5.44
N LEU A 53 16.76 -12.73 4.45
CA LEU A 53 15.91 -13.69 3.72
C LEU A 53 15.53 -14.88 4.61
N ALA A 54 16.46 -15.43 5.38
CA ALA A 54 16.19 -16.53 6.30
C ALA A 54 15.12 -16.16 7.33
N GLU A 55 15.20 -14.96 7.92
CA GLU A 55 14.22 -14.45 8.89
C GLU A 55 12.81 -14.31 8.31
N LEU A 56 12.68 -13.93 7.03
CA LEU A 56 11.38 -13.90 6.35
C LEU A 56 10.81 -15.31 6.14
N LEU A 57 11.69 -16.29 5.86
CA LEU A 57 11.29 -17.69 5.66
C LEU A 57 10.94 -18.39 6.98
N THR A 58 11.59 -18.02 8.08
CA THR A 58 11.30 -18.54 9.43
C THR A 58 10.17 -17.79 10.14
N GLY A 59 9.84 -16.58 9.68
CA GLY A 59 8.80 -15.72 10.25
C GLY A 59 9.27 -14.77 11.35
N GLU A 60 10.58 -14.73 11.65
CA GLU A 60 11.20 -13.74 12.55
C GLU A 60 11.06 -12.31 12.01
N ALA A 61 11.02 -12.17 10.69
CA ALA A 61 10.68 -10.93 10.01
C ALA A 61 9.40 -11.13 9.18
N GLN A 62 8.64 -10.04 8.98
CA GLN A 62 7.38 -10.08 8.25
C GLN A 62 7.36 -9.05 7.13
N ILE A 63 6.82 -9.47 5.97
CA ILE A 63 6.52 -8.56 4.88
C ILE A 63 5.27 -7.75 5.23
N VAL A 64 5.42 -6.43 5.16
CA VAL A 64 4.32 -5.47 5.22
C VAL A 64 4.10 -4.93 3.82
N LYS A 65 3.01 -5.35 3.19
CA LYS A 65 2.64 -4.88 1.85
C LYS A 65 2.35 -3.39 1.86
N LEU A 66 2.85 -2.70 0.84
CA LEU A 66 2.46 -1.34 0.57
C LEU A 66 1.04 -1.30 -0.02
N GLN A 67 0.38 -0.15 0.14
CA GLN A 67 -0.85 0.08 -0.61
C GLN A 67 -0.51 0.08 -2.10
N TRP A 68 -1.30 -0.66 -2.88
CA TRP A 68 -1.14 -0.68 -4.33
C TRP A 68 -1.36 0.73 -4.89
N LYS A 69 -0.37 1.24 -5.62
CA LYS A 69 -0.44 2.51 -6.34
C LYS A 69 -0.61 2.25 -7.85
N PRO A 70 -1.64 2.83 -8.50
CA PRO A 70 -1.79 2.69 -9.95
C PRO A 70 -0.67 3.44 -10.71
N LYS A 71 -0.36 2.99 -11.93
CA LYS A 71 0.47 3.75 -12.89
C LYS A 71 -0.38 4.74 -13.66
N ASN A 72 0.26 5.70 -14.34
CA ASN A 72 -0.44 6.61 -15.24
C ASN A 72 -1.22 5.83 -16.32
N GLY A 73 -2.50 6.13 -16.47
CA GLY A 73 -3.43 5.41 -17.33
C GLY A 73 -4.07 4.16 -16.73
N ASP A 74 -3.63 3.67 -15.57
CA ASP A 74 -4.23 2.50 -14.93
C ASP A 74 -5.62 2.81 -14.38
N LYS A 75 -6.54 1.86 -14.53
CA LYS A 75 -7.86 1.93 -13.92
C LYS A 75 -7.80 1.50 -12.46
N TYR A 76 -8.41 2.28 -11.57
CA TYR A 76 -8.64 1.92 -10.18
C TYR A 76 -10.11 2.09 -9.79
N TYR A 77 -10.50 1.46 -8.70
CA TYR A 77 -11.83 1.57 -8.10
C TYR A 77 -11.73 2.32 -6.78
N CYS A 78 -12.74 3.14 -6.48
CA CYS A 78 -12.84 3.86 -5.21
C CYS A 78 -14.30 3.89 -4.74
N VAL A 79 -14.48 4.08 -3.44
CA VAL A 79 -15.79 4.31 -2.82
C VAL A 79 -16.05 5.81 -2.81
N TYR A 80 -17.07 6.25 -3.53
CA TYR A 80 -17.45 7.66 -3.60
C TYR A 80 -18.29 8.07 -2.39
N PHE A 81 -18.52 9.38 -2.18
CA PHE A 81 -19.21 9.89 -0.99
C PHE A 81 -20.63 9.34 -0.82
N ASN A 82 -21.31 9.02 -1.93
CA ASN A 82 -22.63 8.40 -1.94
C ASN A 82 -22.57 6.86 -1.82
N GLN A 83 -21.43 6.30 -1.39
CA GLN A 83 -21.16 4.87 -1.22
C GLN A 83 -21.17 4.04 -2.52
N ASN A 84 -21.32 4.70 -3.68
CA ASN A 84 -21.16 4.04 -4.97
C ASN A 84 -19.69 3.71 -5.23
N ILE A 85 -19.46 2.59 -5.90
CA ILE A 85 -18.12 2.23 -6.35
C ILE A 85 -17.98 2.65 -7.79
N ILE A 86 -17.12 3.63 -8.00
CA ILE A 86 -16.79 4.13 -9.33
C ILE A 86 -15.42 3.60 -9.73
N ALA A 87 -15.11 3.72 -11.01
CA ALA A 87 -13.79 3.45 -11.52
C ALA A 87 -13.24 4.67 -12.23
N ASN A 88 -12.03 5.05 -11.85
CA ASN A 88 -11.31 6.19 -12.40
C ASN A 88 -10.07 5.70 -13.13
N GLN A 89 -9.52 6.56 -13.96
CA GLN A 89 -8.20 6.37 -14.55
C GLN A 89 -7.21 7.24 -13.79
N TRP A 90 -6.10 6.65 -13.37
CA TRP A 90 -5.04 7.37 -12.69
C TRP A 90 -4.30 8.28 -13.66
N SER A 91 -4.35 9.58 -13.39
CA SER A 91 -3.53 10.61 -14.03
C SER A 91 -2.47 11.16 -13.06
N GLY A 92 -2.61 10.88 -11.76
CA GLY A 92 -1.75 11.42 -10.71
C GLY A 92 -2.14 12.82 -10.26
N ASP A 93 -3.37 13.24 -10.54
CA ASP A 93 -3.92 14.52 -10.08
C ASP A 93 -4.20 14.55 -8.57
N ALA A 94 -4.67 15.71 -8.08
CA ALA A 94 -4.96 15.90 -6.66
C ALA A 94 -6.05 14.94 -6.13
N PHE A 95 -7.04 14.58 -6.95
CA PHE A 95 -8.11 13.65 -6.55
C PHE A 95 -7.57 12.22 -6.43
N ASP A 96 -6.78 11.79 -7.40
CA ASP A 96 -6.08 10.50 -7.38
C ASP A 96 -5.19 10.33 -6.15
N LEU A 97 -4.37 11.35 -5.87
CA LEU A 97 -3.50 11.36 -4.69
C LEU A 97 -4.32 11.32 -3.40
N THR A 98 -5.43 12.07 -3.35
CA THR A 98 -6.34 12.06 -2.20
C THR A 98 -6.94 10.68 -1.97
N TYR A 99 -7.46 10.02 -3.02
CA TYR A 99 -7.99 8.67 -2.90
C TYR A 99 -6.91 7.66 -2.50
N PHE A 100 -5.70 7.79 -3.03
CA PHE A 100 -4.59 6.93 -2.67
C PHE A 100 -4.20 7.08 -1.19
N TYR A 101 -3.89 8.28 -0.71
CA TYR A 101 -3.46 8.49 0.68
C TYR A 101 -4.58 8.23 1.70
N ALA A 102 -5.84 8.38 1.30
CA ALA A 102 -6.98 7.96 2.12
C ALA A 102 -7.04 6.43 2.30
N GLY A 103 -6.41 5.65 1.42
CA GLY A 103 -6.58 4.20 1.33
C GLY A 103 -7.85 3.79 0.57
N ASN A 104 -8.36 4.68 -0.28
CA ASN A 104 -9.56 4.51 -1.10
C ASN A 104 -9.24 4.23 -2.58
N CYS A 105 -8.07 3.65 -2.87
CA CYS A 105 -7.63 3.30 -4.21
C CYS A 105 -7.45 1.78 -4.31
N PHE A 106 -8.29 1.12 -5.11
CA PHE A 106 -8.35 -0.35 -5.16
C PHE A 106 -8.15 -0.88 -6.57
N ARG A 107 -7.33 -1.92 -6.72
CA ARG A 107 -7.08 -2.59 -8.01
C ARG A 107 -8.31 -3.29 -8.59
N THR A 108 -9.25 -3.69 -7.73
CA THR A 108 -10.45 -4.43 -8.14
C THR A 108 -11.71 -3.88 -7.48
N LYS A 109 -12.84 -3.97 -8.20
CA LYS A 109 -14.17 -3.62 -7.67
C LYS A 109 -14.52 -4.41 -6.40
N LYS A 110 -14.14 -5.69 -6.34
CA LYS A 110 -14.36 -6.56 -5.17
C LYS A 110 -13.61 -6.05 -3.92
N ALA A 111 -12.39 -5.56 -4.08
CA ALA A 111 -11.64 -4.97 -2.97
C ALA A 111 -12.31 -3.67 -2.47
N ALA A 112 -12.80 -2.83 -3.37
CA ALA A 112 -13.57 -1.63 -3.02
C ALA A 112 -14.88 -1.97 -2.29
N LEU A 113 -15.61 -3.00 -2.74
CA LEU A 113 -16.83 -3.50 -2.07
C LEU A 113 -16.55 -3.91 -0.62
N LYS A 114 -15.51 -4.72 -0.42
CA LYS A 114 -15.09 -5.15 0.91
C LYS A 114 -14.69 -3.97 1.81
N ALA A 115 -13.99 -2.98 1.25
CA ALA A 115 -13.59 -1.79 2.01
C ALA A 115 -14.78 -0.92 2.43
N ARG A 116 -15.78 -0.77 1.55
CA ARG A 116 -17.05 -0.09 1.86
C ARG A 116 -17.78 -0.78 3.01
N GLU A 117 -17.93 -2.10 2.94
CA GLU A 117 -18.67 -2.90 3.93
C GLU A 117 -17.96 -2.93 5.29
N ASN A 118 -16.63 -2.88 5.31
CA ASN A 118 -15.86 -2.88 6.56
C ASN A 118 -16.00 -1.59 7.39
N GLY A 119 -16.62 -0.52 6.87
CA GLY A 119 -16.93 0.73 7.58
C GLY A 119 -15.73 1.60 8.00
N LYS A 120 -14.53 1.03 8.14
CA LYS A 120 -13.30 1.73 8.59
C LYS A 120 -12.92 2.91 7.70
N LEU A 121 -13.14 2.78 6.38
CA LEU A 121 -12.85 3.85 5.44
C LEU A 121 -13.76 5.07 5.68
N LEU A 122 -15.07 4.83 5.84
CA LEU A 122 -16.05 5.88 6.13
C LEU A 122 -15.80 6.52 7.50
N ALA A 123 -15.45 5.71 8.52
CA ALA A 123 -15.10 6.22 9.84
C ALA A 123 -13.86 7.15 9.79
N LYS A 124 -12.82 6.77 9.03
CA LYS A 124 -11.64 7.61 8.81
C LYS A 124 -11.99 8.92 8.09
N MET A 125 -12.80 8.85 7.04
CA MET A 125 -13.26 10.04 6.30
C MET A 125 -14.09 10.98 7.18
N LYS A 126 -15.02 10.45 7.98
CA LYS A 126 -15.84 11.25 8.91
C LYS A 126 -14.96 11.94 9.94
N LYS A 127 -14.00 11.23 10.55
CA LYS A 127 -13.06 11.81 11.51
C LYS A 127 -12.31 13.01 10.92
N TYR A 128 -11.78 12.89 9.70
CA TYR A 128 -11.15 14.03 9.03
C TYR A 128 -12.11 15.20 8.83
N TYR A 129 -13.35 14.95 8.39
CA TYR A 129 -14.33 16.01 8.18
C TYR A 129 -14.68 16.74 9.49
N ASP A 130 -14.89 16.00 10.58
CA ASP A 130 -15.19 16.56 11.90
C ASP A 130 -14.01 17.42 12.41
N GLU A 131 -12.77 16.90 12.32
CA GLU A 131 -11.56 17.62 12.75
C GLU A 131 -11.33 18.92 11.97
N TYR A 132 -11.55 18.93 10.65
CA TYR A 132 -11.43 20.15 9.84
C TYR A 132 -12.63 21.10 9.97
N GLY A 133 -13.82 20.57 10.28
CA GLY A 133 -15.02 21.37 10.53
C GLY A 133 -14.90 22.21 11.81
N GLU A 134 -14.30 21.66 12.86
CA GLU A 134 -14.11 22.38 14.14
C GLU A 134 -13.01 23.46 14.07
N VAL A 135 -11.96 23.25 13.28
CA VAL A 135 -10.86 24.25 13.12
C VAL A 135 -11.35 25.52 12.41
N ASN A 136 -12.29 25.41 11.46
CA ASN A 136 -12.82 26.57 10.73
C ASN A 136 -13.98 27.28 11.44
N ALA A 137 -14.53 26.69 12.51
CA ALA A 137 -15.55 27.33 13.35
C ALA A 137 -14.95 28.26 14.41
N ASN A 138 -13.67 28.08 14.77
CA ASN A 138 -12.98 28.81 15.84
C ASN A 138 -11.92 29.81 15.32
N GLY A 139 -11.90 30.10 14.01
CA GLY A 139 -10.89 30.93 13.35
C GLY A 139 -11.35 32.35 12.96
N ASN A 140 -12.50 32.80 13.45
CA ASN A 140 -12.94 34.19 13.30
C ASN A 140 -12.98 34.84 14.69
N ASP A 141 -11.83 35.33 15.15
CA ASP A 141 -11.70 36.38 16.16
C ASP A 141 -10.55 37.33 15.74
#